data_AF-A0A9N9A2V9-F1
#
_entry.id   AF-A0A9N9A2V9-F1
#
_cell.length_a   1.000
_cell.length_b   1.000
_cell.length_c   1.000
_cell.angle_alpha   90.00
_cell.angle_beta   90.00
_cell.angle_gamma   90.00
#
_symmetry.space_group_name_H-M   'P 1'
#
loop_
_entity.id
_entity.type
_entity.pdbx_description
1 polymer ?
#
loop_
_entity_poly.entity_id
_entity_poly.type
_entity_poly.pdbx_seq_one_letter_code
_entity_poly.pdbx_strand_id
1 'polypeptide(L)' 'MSPESENLFRMVNLLGDIRKKANESNKLELELKESIINIQEILNNRTKRLALKNDKFKCYSLASQEEIIEVFE' A
#
# COMPACT_ATOMS: atom_id res chain seq x y z
N MET A 1 -5.42 9.71 -0.45
CA MET A 1 -4.47 10.51 -1.26
C MET A 1 -5.13 11.80 -1.69
N SER A 2 -4.34 12.85 -1.88
CA SER A 2 -4.82 14.11 -2.44
C SER A 2 -4.89 14.04 -3.97
N PRO A 3 -5.73 14.87 -4.63
CA PRO A 3 -5.84 14.87 -6.09
C PRO A 3 -4.51 15.11 -6.82
N GLU A 4 -3.62 15.91 -6.22
CA GLU A 4 -2.28 16.18 -6.75
C GLU A 4 -1.40 14.93 -6.77
N SER A 5 -1.33 14.21 -5.64
CA SER A 5 -0.60 12.95 -5.54
C SER A 5 -1.20 11.88 -6.45
N GLU A 6 -2.53 11.82 -6.58
CA GLU A 6 -3.17 10.91 -7.54
C GLU A 6 -2.76 11.22 -8.98
N ASN A 7 -2.69 12.50 -9.36
CA ASN A 7 -2.25 12.88 -10.70
C ASN A 7 -0.79 12.48 -10.93
N LEU A 8 0.10 12.72 -9.97
CA LEU A 8 1.50 12.30 -10.05
C LEU A 8 1.63 10.77 -10.18
N PHE A 9 0.87 10.03 -9.38
CA PHE A 9 0.87 8.58 -9.42
C PHE A 9 0.32 8.01 -10.74
N ARG A 10 -0.74 8.61 -11.31
CA ARG A 10 -1.32 8.17 -12.60
C ARG A 10 -0.36 8.31 -13.78
N MET A 11 0.66 9.15 -13.67
CA MET A 11 1.65 9.36 -14.74
C MET A 11 2.72 8.26 -14.78
N VAL A 12 2.80 7.40 -13.76
CA VAL A 12 3.82 6.36 -13.61
C VAL A 12 3.17 4.99 -13.51
N ASN A 13 3.73 4.00 -14.21
CA ASN A 13 3.17 2.65 -14.27
C ASN A 13 4.15 1.56 -13.80
N LEU A 14 5.42 1.92 -13.61
CA LEU A 14 6.46 1.01 -13.13
C LEU A 14 6.82 1.35 -11.69
N LEU A 15 7.13 0.33 -10.89
CA LEU A 15 7.50 0.52 -9.48
C LEU A 15 8.72 1.44 -9.33
N GLY A 16 9.71 1.32 -10.22
CA GLY A 16 10.88 2.21 -10.21
C GLY A 16 10.53 3.68 -10.44
N ASP A 17 9.58 3.96 -11.35
CA ASP A 17 9.12 5.33 -11.62
C ASP A 17 8.29 5.89 -10.46
N ILE A 18 7.48 5.03 -9.82
CA ILE A 18 6.73 5.37 -8.61
C ILE A 18 7.69 5.75 -7.48
N ARG A 19 8.73 4.93 -7.24
CA ARG A 19 9.77 5.23 -6.23
C ARG A 19 10.46 6.55 -6.51
N LYS A 20 10.89 6.75 -7.75
CA LYS A 20 11.53 8.00 -8.17
C LYS A 20 10.61 9.21 -7.92
N LYS A 21 9.33 9.12 -8.29
CA LYS A 21 8.37 10.20 -8.07
C LYS A 21 8.04 10.43 -6.61
N ALA A 22 7.97 9.38 -5.80
CA ALA A 22 7.80 9.48 -4.36
C ALA A 22 9.01 10.20 -3.72
N ASN A 23 10.24 9.86 -4.11
CA ASN A 23 11.46 10.51 -3.63
C ASN A 23 11.57 11.99 -4.07
N GLU A 24 10.92 12.36 -5.18
CA GLU A 24 10.80 13.76 -5.62
C GLU A 24 9.69 14.54 -4.87
N SER A 25 8.78 13.85 -4.17
CA SER A 25 7.62 14.44 -3.51
C SER A 25 7.29 13.75 -2.19
N ASN A 26 7.78 14.32 -1.08
CA ASN A 26 7.53 13.81 0.28
C ASN A 26 6.04 13.61 0.57
N LYS A 27 5.17 14.45 -0.01
CA LYS A 27 3.72 14.32 0.15
C LYS A 27 3.19 13.06 -0.52
N LEU A 28 3.62 12.78 -1.75
CA LEU A 28 3.25 11.55 -2.46
C LEU A 28 3.77 10.33 -1.72
N GLU A 29 5.03 10.36 -1.26
CA GLU A 29 5.63 9.27 -0.49
C GLU A 29 4.83 8.94 0.77
N LEU A 30 4.52 9.94 1.60
CA LEU A 30 3.74 9.77 2.82
C LEU A 30 2.34 9.21 2.54
N GLU A 31 1.65 9.77 1.55
CA GLU A 31 0.31 9.33 1.17
C GLU A 31 0.30 7.90 0.58
N LEU A 32 1.36 7.49 -0.12
CA LEU A 32 1.52 6.11 -0.60
C LEU A 32 1.76 5.15 0.58
N LYS A 33 2.64 5.50 1.53
CA LYS A 33 2.87 4.71 2.75
C LYS A 33 1.57 4.52 3.55
N GLU A 34 0.83 5.60 3.76
CA GLU A 34 -0.47 5.56 4.45
C GLU A 34 -1.49 4.72 3.67
N SER A 35 -1.53 4.84 2.33
CA SER A 35 -2.43 4.05 1.49
C SER A 35 -2.12 2.55 1.57
N ILE A 36 -0.84 2.17 1.60
CA ILE A 36 -0.42 0.78 1.76
C ILE A 36 -0.93 0.22 3.10
N ILE A 37 -0.71 0.93 4.21
CA ILE A 37 -1.18 0.53 5.54
C ILE A 37 -2.70 0.31 5.53
N ASN A 38 -3.45 1.33 5.08
CA ASN A 38 -4.91 1.30 5.07
C ASN A 38 -5.47 0.16 4.21
N ILE A 39 -4.92 -0.06 3.02
CA ILE A 39 -5.39 -1.13 2.12
C ILE A 39 -5.07 -2.51 2.70
N GLN A 40 -3.87 -2.70 3.26
CA GLN A 40 -3.48 -3.94 3.91
C GLN A 40 -4.42 -4.29 5.08
N GLU A 41 -4.75 -3.33 5.94
CA GLU A 41 -5.71 -3.52 7.02
C GLU A 41 -7.12 -3.89 6.52
N ILE A 42 -7.63 -3.19 5.50
CA ILE A 42 -8.93 -3.48 4.89
C ILE A 42 -8.95 -4.90 4.33
N LEU A 43 -7.91 -5.30 3.60
CA LEU A 43 -7.79 -6.63 3.02
C LEU A 43 -7.73 -7.70 4.12
N ASN A 44 -6.91 -7.51 5.14
CA ASN A 44 -6.81 -8.44 6.27
C ASN A 44 -8.14 -8.59 7.02
N ASN A 45 -8.83 -7.48 7.30
CA ASN A 45 -10.12 -7.50 7.96
C ASN A 45 -11.20 -8.20 7.12
N ARG A 46 -11.20 -7.99 5.80
CA ARG A 46 -12.11 -8.70 4.89
C ARG A 46 -11.79 -10.19 4.83
N THR A 47 -10.54 -10.55 4.60
CA THR A 47 -10.10 -11.95 4.43
C THR A 47 -10.31 -12.77 5.70
N LYS A 48 -10.07 -12.20 6.89
CA LYS A 48 -10.34 -12.88 8.19
C LYS A 48 -11.81 -13.28 8.39
N ARG A 49 -12.74 -12.59 7.73
CA ARG A 49 -14.19 -12.87 7.79
C ARG A 49 -14.63 -13.89 6.75
N LEU A 50 -13.81 -14.15 5.74
CA LEU A 50 -14.11 -15.15 4.72
C LEU A 50 -13.90 -16.56 5.31
N ALA A 51 -14.75 -17.48 4.89
CA ALA A 51 -14.61 -18.90 5.18
C ALA A 51 -15.07 -19.71 3.97
N LEU A 52 -14.40 -20.82 3.71
CA LEU A 52 -14.79 -21.80 2.70
C LEU A 52 -15.21 -23.08 3.41
N LYS A 53 -16.47 -23.50 3.26
CA LYS A 53 -17.01 -24.70 3.93
C LYS A 53 -16.75 -24.71 5.45
N ASN A 54 -16.86 -23.54 6.10
CA ASN A 54 -16.56 -23.27 7.51
C ASN A 54 -15.08 -23.18 7.89
N ASP A 55 -14.15 -23.40 6.96
CA ASP A 55 -12.72 -23.20 7.18
C ASP A 55 -12.32 -21.75 6.92
N LYS A 56 -11.72 -21.10 7.90
CA LYS A 56 -11.22 -19.72 7.76
C LYS A 56 -9.97 -19.69 6.90
N PHE A 57 -9.82 -18.62 6.10
CA PHE A 57 -8.59 -18.39 5.37
C PHE A 57 -7.43 -18.05 6.31
N LYS A 58 -6.25 -18.64 6.05
CA LYS A 58 -5.01 -18.23 6.71
C LYS A 58 -4.56 -16.90 6.11
N CYS A 59 -4.51 -15.86 6.93
CA CYS A 59 -3.95 -14.56 6.55
C CYS A 59 -2.47 -14.54 6.94
N TYR A 60 -1.61 -14.04 6.06
CA TYR A 60 -0.25 -13.65 6.44
C TYR A 60 -0.30 -12.38 7.30
N SER A 61 0.79 -12.14 8.03
CA SER A 61 1.00 -10.87 8.73
C SER A 61 0.98 -9.71 7.74
N LEU A 62 0.50 -8.56 8.18
CA LEU A 62 0.65 -7.31 7.44
C LEU A 62 2.14 -6.95 7.34
N ALA A 63 2.48 -6.12 6.35
CA ALA A 63 3.83 -5.60 6.27
C ALA A 63 4.09 -4.68 7.47
N SER A 64 5.29 -4.75 8.03
CA SER A 64 5.75 -3.82 9.05
C SER A 64 5.97 -2.43 8.48
N GLN A 65 6.10 -1.43 9.34
CA GLN A 65 6.38 -0.08 8.89
C GLN A 65 7.75 -0.01 8.18
N GLU A 66 8.73 -0.77 8.66
CA GLU A 66 10.07 -0.91 8.07
C GLU A 66 9.99 -1.54 6.68
N GLU A 67 9.25 -2.65 6.53
CA GLU A 67 9.04 -3.30 5.22
C GLU A 67 8.37 -2.35 4.21
N ILE A 68 7.46 -1.48 4.68
CA ILE A 68 6.82 -0.47 3.84
C ILE A 68 7.80 0.65 3.48
N ILE A 69 8.70 1.05 4.39
CA ILE A 69 9.72 2.07 4.12
C ILE A 69 10.71 1.56 3.08
N GLU A 70 11.19 0.32 3.20
CA GLU A 70 12.12 -0.32 2.27
C GLU A 70 11.59 -0.38 0.81
N VAL A 71 10.26 -0.31 0.62
CA VAL A 71 9.68 -0.24 -0.73
C VAL A 71 10.05 1.06 -1.45
N PHE A 72 10.43 2.12 -0.75
CA PHE A 72 10.75 3.44 -1.32
C PHE A 72 12.24 3.81 -1.28
N GLU A 73 13.07 2.99 -0.63
CA GLU A 73 14.55 3.05 -0.69
C GLU A 73 15.09 2.45 -2.01
#